data_AF-A0A2W2BYA7-F1
#
_entry.id   AF-A0A2W2BYA7-F1
#
_cell.length_a   1.000
_cell.length_b   1.000
_cell.length_c   1.000
_cell.angle_alpha   90.00
_cell.angle_beta   90.00
_cell.angle_gamma   90.00
#
_symmetry.space_group_name_H-M   'P 1'
#
loop_
_entity.id
_entity.type
_entity.pdbx_description
1 polymer ?
#
loop_
_entity_poly.entity_id
_entity_poly.type
_entity_poly.pdbx_seq_one_letter_code
_entity_poly.pdbx_strand_id
1 'polypeptide(L)'
;MAMKRAYYYLFYKLYRFYEAGPSVWMSDQKAIISIGALEIWFYFSRVSYYVGITKAKTPIMLTKPYMFIPLVVVFAVNYFAFDRNGDWKKHVREFEKWPPKKNRLGGLIVWSGIVLILVNLIVSIYFLYVRFGRI
;
A
#
# COMPACT_ATOMS: atom_id res chain seq x y z
N MET A 1 -11.71 9.12 12.52
CA MET A 1 -12.15 9.85 11.30
C MET A 1 -10.99 10.27 10.38
N ALA A 2 -9.87 10.80 10.90
CA ALA A 2 -8.75 11.26 10.07
C ALA A 2 -8.03 10.15 9.27
N MET A 3 -7.70 9.01 9.90
CA MET A 3 -7.03 7.89 9.20
C MET A 3 -7.88 7.30 8.06
N LYS A 4 -9.19 7.10 8.32
CA LYS A 4 -10.15 6.66 7.28
C LYS A 4 -10.11 7.61 6.07
N ARG A 5 -10.14 8.92 6.31
CA ARG A 5 -10.11 9.93 5.24
C ARG A 5 -8.79 9.94 4.46
N ALA A 6 -7.66 9.76 5.12
CA ALA A 6 -6.35 9.63 4.47
C ALA A 6 -6.29 8.39 3.57
N TYR A 7 -6.85 7.27 4.02
CA TYR A 7 -6.95 6.03 3.26
C TYR A 7 -7.82 6.19 2.00
N TYR A 8 -9.00 6.82 2.10
CA TYR A 8 -9.82 7.14 0.93
C TYR A 8 -9.14 8.16 0.01
N TYR A 9 -8.30 9.05 0.54
CA TYR A 9 -7.58 10.02 -0.28
C TYR A 9 -6.42 9.38 -1.06
N LEU A 10 -5.71 8.42 -0.45
CA LEU A 10 -4.75 7.55 -1.14
C LEU A 10 -5.44 6.82 -2.30
N PHE A 11 -6.59 6.19 -2.03
CA PHE A 11 -7.42 5.55 -3.05
C PHE A 11 -7.81 6.52 -4.16
N TYR A 12 -8.33 7.70 -3.83
CA TYR A 12 -8.71 8.72 -4.81
C TYR A 12 -7.55 9.11 -5.73
N LYS A 13 -6.34 9.27 -5.18
CA LYS A 13 -5.16 9.62 -6.00
C LYS A 13 -4.75 8.50 -6.95
N LEU A 14 -4.77 7.25 -6.49
CA LEU A 14 -4.50 6.09 -7.33
C LEU A 14 -5.60 5.90 -8.39
N TYR A 15 -6.86 6.04 -7.99
CA TYR A 15 -8.01 5.98 -8.89
C TYR A 15 -7.90 7.01 -10.02
N ARG A 16 -7.64 8.28 -9.69
CA ARG A 16 -7.47 9.35 -10.69
C ARG A 16 -6.23 9.14 -11.56
N PHE A 17 -5.18 8.53 -11.02
CA PHE A 17 -4.00 8.15 -11.80
C PHE A 17 -4.35 7.09 -12.86
N TYR A 18 -5.14 6.07 -12.49
CA TYR A 18 -5.60 5.05 -13.43
C TYR A 18 -6.62 5.58 -14.44
N GLU A 19 -7.52 6.49 -14.06
CA GLU A 19 -8.44 7.15 -14.98
C GLU A 19 -7.73 8.06 -16.00
N ALA A 20 -6.61 8.67 -15.63
CA ALA A 20 -5.81 9.48 -16.53
C ALA A 20 -4.95 8.65 -17.50
N GLY A 21 -4.86 7.33 -17.28
CA GLY A 21 -4.11 6.41 -18.12
C GLY A 21 -4.85 5.96 -19.39
N PRO A 22 -4.17 5.23 -20.29
CA PRO A 22 -4.75 4.79 -21.56
C PRO A 22 -5.86 3.73 -21.41
N SER A 23 -5.96 3.08 -20.23
CA SER A 23 -6.95 2.05 -19.94
C SER A 23 -7.76 2.44 -18.70
N VAL A 24 -8.88 3.13 -18.95
CA VAL A 24 -9.82 3.60 -17.92
C VAL A 24 -10.62 2.44 -17.28
N TRP A 25 -10.64 1.27 -17.93
CA TRP A 25 -11.37 0.12 -17.45
C TRP A 25 -10.87 -0.36 -16.08
N MET A 26 -11.80 -0.64 -15.17
CA MET A 26 -11.55 -1.11 -13.79
C MET A 26 -10.56 -0.26 -12.98
N SER A 27 -10.56 1.06 -13.18
CA SER A 27 -9.66 1.99 -12.46
C SER A 27 -9.81 1.91 -10.94
N ASP A 28 -11.02 1.61 -10.46
CA ASP A 28 -11.34 1.33 -9.06
C ASP A 28 -10.63 0.08 -8.54
N GLN A 29 -10.74 -1.04 -9.25
CA GLN A 29 -10.09 -2.28 -8.83
C GLN A 29 -8.56 -2.17 -8.89
N LYS A 30 -8.02 -1.52 -9.93
CA LYS A 30 -6.58 -1.24 -10.04
C LYS A 30 -6.09 -0.46 -8.82
N ALA A 31 -6.82 0.59 -8.41
CA ALA A 31 -6.47 1.37 -7.22
C ALA A 31 -6.52 0.54 -5.92
N ILE A 32 -7.53 -0.32 -5.74
CA ILE A 32 -7.61 -1.23 -4.57
C ILE A 32 -6.40 -2.17 -4.55
N ILE A 33 -6.08 -2.79 -5.70
CA ILE A 33 -4.95 -3.71 -5.83
C ILE A 33 -3.63 -3.01 -5.53
N SER A 34 -3.45 -1.77 -6.00
CA SER A 34 -2.24 -0.98 -5.69
C SER A 34 -2.09 -0.70 -4.21
N ILE A 35 -3.18 -0.34 -3.51
CA ILE A 35 -3.14 -0.15 -2.05
C ILE A 35 -2.74 -1.45 -1.37
N GLY A 36 -3.39 -2.56 -1.73
CA GLY A 36 -3.05 -3.88 -1.19
C GLY A 36 -1.58 -4.24 -1.42
N ALA A 37 -1.04 -3.98 -2.62
CA ALA A 37 0.36 -4.21 -2.93
C ALA A 37 1.29 -3.36 -2.05
N LEU A 38 0.99 -2.07 -1.85
CA LEU A 38 1.76 -1.19 -0.97
C LEU A 38 1.74 -1.67 0.49
N GLU A 39 0.59 -2.13 0.98
CA GLU A 39 0.46 -2.69 2.33
C GLU A 39 1.27 -3.98 2.50
N ILE A 40 1.23 -4.87 1.49
CA ILE A 40 2.01 -6.11 1.46
C ILE A 40 3.50 -5.81 1.43
N TRP A 41 3.95 -4.89 0.58
CA TRP A 41 5.36 -4.49 0.50
C TRP A 41 5.85 -3.88 1.80
N PHE A 42 5.06 -3.03 2.45
CA PHE A 42 5.38 -2.48 3.76
C PHE A 42 5.41 -3.55 4.87
N TYR A 43 4.56 -4.58 4.79
CA TYR A 43 4.64 -5.72 5.70
C TYR A 43 5.92 -6.54 5.46
N PHE A 44 6.22 -6.84 4.19
CA PHE A 44 7.37 -7.65 3.81
C PHE A 44 8.70 -6.97 4.18
N SER A 45 8.78 -5.64 4.06
CA SER A 45 9.98 -4.90 4.46
C SER A 45 10.25 -5.03 5.96
N ARG A 46 9.22 -4.96 6.80
CA ARG A 46 9.32 -5.18 8.26
C ARG A 46 9.80 -6.59 8.59
N VAL A 47 9.25 -7.61 7.93
CA VAL A 47 9.68 -9.00 8.11
C VAL A 47 11.16 -9.14 7.72
N SER A 48 11.57 -8.53 6.61
CA SER A 48 12.95 -8.58 6.12
C SER A 48 13.93 -7.96 7.11
N TYR A 49 13.60 -6.80 7.70
CA TYR A 49 14.40 -6.19 8.76
C TYR A 49 14.45 -7.05 10.03
N TYR A 50 13.32 -7.57 10.48
CA TYR A 50 13.26 -8.43 11.68
C TYR A 50 14.19 -9.64 11.54
N VAL A 51 14.12 -10.31 10.39
CA VAL A 51 14.95 -11.49 10.08
C VAL A 51 16.43 -11.12 9.99
N GLY A 52 16.77 -10.02 9.31
CA GLY A 52 18.16 -9.58 9.18
C GLY A 52 18.82 -9.19 10.51
N ILE A 53 18.05 -8.62 11.44
CA ILE A 53 18.52 -8.23 12.79
C ILE A 53 18.66 -9.46 13.70
N THR A 54 17.63 -10.29 13.78
CA THR A 54 17.57 -11.44 14.72
C THR A 54 18.39 -12.64 14.25
N LYS A 55 18.86 -12.63 13.00
CA LYS A 55 19.52 -13.79 12.33
C LYS A 55 18.66 -15.07 12.42
N ALA A 56 17.34 -14.92 12.52
CA ALA A 56 16.44 -16.06 12.54
C ALA A 56 16.66 -16.91 11.28
N LYS A 57 16.69 -18.25 11.41
CA LYS A 57 16.84 -19.15 10.26
C LYS A 57 15.69 -18.92 9.28
N THR A 58 16.03 -18.21 8.21
CA THR A 58 15.22 -17.58 7.16
C THR A 58 14.12 -18.45 6.53
N PRO A 59 14.32 -19.76 6.25
CA PRO A 59 13.29 -20.52 5.52
C PRO A 59 12.09 -20.95 6.36
N ILE A 60 12.20 -20.96 7.69
CA ILE A 60 11.16 -21.52 8.57
C ILE A 60 10.07 -20.49 8.88
N MET A 61 10.38 -19.19 8.82
CA MET A 61 9.41 -18.17 9.23
C MET A 61 8.36 -17.93 8.13
N LEU A 62 8.78 -17.81 6.86
CA LEU A 62 7.90 -17.58 5.70
C LEU A 62 7.01 -18.77 5.32
N THR A 63 7.34 -19.97 5.81
CA THR A 63 6.55 -21.20 5.59
C THR A 63 5.45 -21.40 6.62
N LYS A 64 5.35 -20.53 7.63
CA LYS A 64 4.33 -20.67 8.68
C LYS A 64 3.02 -20.00 8.27
N PRO A 65 1.87 -20.70 8.39
CA PRO A 65 0.57 -20.15 8.00
C PRO A 65 0.21 -18.82 8.66
N TYR A 66 0.66 -18.58 9.90
CA TYR A 66 0.36 -17.34 10.62
C TYR A 66 1.00 -16.08 9.98
N MET A 67 2.04 -16.22 9.15
CA MET A 67 2.63 -15.10 8.41
C MET A 67 1.69 -14.55 7.33
N PHE A 68 0.66 -15.31 6.94
CA PHE A 68 -0.34 -14.87 5.97
C PHE A 68 -1.53 -14.16 6.63
N ILE A 69 -1.62 -14.13 7.96
CA ILE A 69 -2.70 -13.43 8.68
C ILE A 69 -2.76 -11.94 8.28
N PRO A 70 -1.63 -11.20 8.21
CA PRO A 70 -1.64 -9.80 7.79
C PRO A 70 -2.13 -9.60 6.35
N LEU A 71 -1.86 -10.56 5.45
CA LEU A 71 -2.40 -10.55 4.09
C LEU A 71 -3.93 -10.68 4.10
N VAL A 72 -4.47 -11.62 4.87
CA VAL A 72 -5.93 -11.78 5.02
C VAL A 72 -6.57 -10.52 5.59
N VAL A 73 -5.94 -9.88 6.57
CA VAL A 73 -6.41 -8.60 7.13
C VAL A 73 -6.42 -7.50 6.08
N VAL A 74 -5.36 -7.38 5.26
CA VAL A 74 -5.28 -6.42 4.14
C VAL A 74 -6.42 -6.63 3.15
N PHE A 75 -6.68 -7.88 2.74
CA PHE A 75 -7.79 -8.19 1.83
C PHE A 75 -9.15 -7.87 2.46
N ALA A 76 -9.37 -8.23 3.72
CA ALA A 76 -10.61 -7.94 4.42
C ALA A 76 -10.86 -6.42 4.54
N VAL A 77 -9.85 -5.65 4.98
CA VAL A 77 -9.96 -4.19 5.11
C VAL A 77 -10.29 -3.54 3.77
N ASN A 78 -9.62 -3.94 2.69
CA ASN A 78 -9.90 -3.43 1.35
C ASN A 78 -11.31 -3.77 0.88
N TYR A 79 -11.76 -5.01 1.09
CA TYR A 79 -13.11 -5.45 0.74
C TYR A 79 -14.20 -4.66 1.48
N PHE A 80 -14.06 -4.49 2.79
CA PHE A 80 -15.03 -3.73 3.58
C PHE A 80 -14.99 -2.22 3.29
N ALA A 81 -13.82 -1.66 2.99
CA ALA A 81 -13.66 -0.23 2.77
C ALA A 81 -14.16 0.24 1.40
N PHE A 82 -14.01 -0.58 0.35
CA PHE A 82 -14.25 -0.16 -1.02
C PHE A 82 -15.34 -0.95 -1.75
N ASP A 83 -15.55 -2.23 -1.44
CA ASP A 83 -16.49 -3.06 -2.19
C ASP A 83 -17.88 -3.08 -1.54
N ARG A 84 -17.94 -3.32 -0.22
CA ARG A 84 -19.23 -3.58 0.47
C ARG A 84 -20.16 -2.36 0.60
N ASN A 85 -19.63 -1.17 0.86
CA ASN A 85 -20.46 -0.02 1.24
C ASN A 85 -20.64 1.04 0.14
N GLY A 86 -19.85 1.01 -0.94
CA GLY A 86 -19.90 2.04 -1.99
C GLY A 86 -19.55 3.48 -1.54
N ASP A 87 -19.24 3.68 -0.26
CA ASP A 87 -18.92 4.96 0.39
C ASP A 87 -17.74 5.70 -0.27
N TRP A 88 -16.85 4.95 -0.93
CA TRP A 88 -15.71 5.52 -1.65
C TRP A 88 -16.13 6.54 -2.71
N LYS A 89 -17.27 6.33 -3.39
CA LYS A 89 -17.78 7.25 -4.43
C LYS A 89 -18.12 8.62 -3.83
N LYS A 90 -18.66 8.63 -2.61
CA LYS A 90 -18.97 9.86 -1.88
C LYS A 90 -17.70 10.63 -1.54
N HIS A 91 -16.66 9.93 -1.09
CA HIS A 91 -15.37 10.53 -0.78
C HIS A 91 -14.65 11.06 -2.03
N VAL A 92 -14.69 10.34 -3.15
CA VAL A 92 -14.13 10.81 -4.43
C VAL A 92 -14.79 12.13 -4.86
N ARG A 93 -16.13 12.20 -4.88
CA ARG A 93 -16.87 13.44 -5.20
C ARG A 93 -16.54 14.60 -4.25
N GLU A 94 -16.25 14.29 -2.99
CA GLU A 94 -15.84 15.30 -2.00
C GLU A 94 -14.43 15.84 -2.31
N PHE A 95 -13.49 14.96 -2.67
CA PHE A 95 -12.11 15.33 -2.98
C PHE A 95 -11.96 16.04 -4.33
N GLU A 96 -12.84 15.77 -5.29
CA GLU A 96 -12.89 16.51 -6.57
C GLU A 96 -13.24 17.98 -6.37
N LYS A 97 -14.05 18.30 -5.35
CA LYS A 97 -14.42 19.69 -5.01
C LYS A 97 -13.32 20.44 -4.25
N TRP A 98 -12.19 19.80 -3.94
CA TRP A 98 -11.13 20.47 -3.19
C TRP A 98 -10.42 21.54 -4.02
N PRO A 99 -9.99 22.66 -3.39
CA PRO A 99 -9.19 23.67 -4.06
C PRO A 99 -7.93 23.06 -4.69
N PRO A 100 -7.52 23.50 -5.90
CA PRO A 100 -6.41 22.89 -6.63
C PRO A 100 -5.09 22.91 -5.85
N LYS A 101 -4.84 23.98 -5.07
CA LYS A 101 -3.67 24.09 -4.18
C LYS A 101 -3.63 22.96 -3.13
N LYS A 102 -4.78 22.69 -2.49
CA LYS A 102 -4.91 21.62 -1.48
C LYS A 102 -4.75 20.23 -2.10
N ASN A 103 -5.37 20.02 -3.26
CA ASN A 103 -5.29 18.74 -3.98
C ASN A 103 -3.85 18.45 -4.46
N ARG A 104 -3.09 19.47 -4.87
CA ARG A 104 -1.69 19.32 -5.28
C ARG A 104 -0.78 18.98 -4.10
N LEU A 105 -0.90 19.69 -2.97
CA LEU A 105 -0.11 19.40 -1.77
C LEU A 105 -0.40 17.99 -1.24
N GLY A 106 -1.67 17.62 -1.12
CA GLY A 106 -2.03 16.26 -0.70
C GLY A 106 -1.54 15.20 -1.69
N GLY A 107 -1.56 15.49 -3.00
CA GLY A 107 -1.01 14.60 -4.01
C GLY A 107 0.49 14.37 -3.85
N LEU A 108 1.25 15.44 -3.58
CA LEU A 108 2.68 15.33 -3.30
C LEU A 108 2.94 14.42 -2.11
N ILE A 109 2.21 14.60 -1.00
CA ILE A 109 2.34 13.75 0.20
C ILE A 109 2.07 12.27 -0.13
N VAL A 110 1.00 11.98 -0.89
CA VAL A 110 0.66 10.61 -1.29
C VAL A 110 1.77 9.98 -2.13
N TRP A 111 2.24 10.67 -3.17
CA TRP A 111 3.29 10.14 -4.05
C TRP A 111 4.63 9.98 -3.32
N SER A 112 5.00 10.93 -2.46
CA SER A 112 6.19 10.80 -1.60
C SER A 112 6.08 9.61 -0.66
N GLY A 113 4.90 9.35 -0.08
CA GLY A 113 4.65 8.18 0.75
C GLY A 113 4.81 6.86 -0.01
N ILE A 114 4.27 6.78 -1.24
CA ILE A 114 4.42 5.62 -2.12
C ILE A 114 5.89 5.36 -2.44
N VAL A 115 6.63 6.40 -2.85
CA VAL A 115 8.07 6.28 -3.15
C VAL A 115 8.85 5.83 -1.91
N LEU A 116 8.53 6.35 -0.73
CA LEU A 116 9.16 5.95 0.52
C LEU A 116 8.96 4.46 0.80
N ILE A 117 7.75 3.93 0.61
CA ILE A 117 7.46 2.49 0.77
C ILE A 117 8.29 1.65 -0.23
N LEU A 118 8.38 2.08 -1.49
CA LEU A 118 9.15 1.38 -2.52
C LEU A 118 10.66 1.37 -2.20
N VAL A 119 11.22 2.52 -1.84
CA VAL A 119 12.63 2.63 -1.43
C VAL A 119 12.88 1.79 -0.18
N ASN A 120 11.98 1.83 0.80
CA ASN A 120 12.08 1.01 2.01
C ASN A 120 12.10 -0.49 1.69
N LEU A 121 11.25 -0.95 0.77
CA LEU A 121 11.25 -2.34 0.30
C LEU A 121 12.60 -2.71 -0.30
N ILE A 122 13.12 -1.90 -1.24
CA ILE A 122 14.42 -2.16 -1.89
C ILE A 122 15.53 -2.24 -0.85
N VAL A 123 15.60 -1.28 0.08
CA VAL A 123 16.59 -1.26 1.16
C VAL A 123 16.46 -2.48 2.07
N SER A 124 15.24 -2.91 2.39
CA SER A 124 15.00 -4.08 3.24
C SER A 124 15.48 -5.39 2.59
N ILE A 125 15.26 -5.54 1.27
CA ILE A 125 15.74 -6.69 0.49
C ILE A 125 17.27 -6.65 0.39
N TYR A 126 17.85 -5.48 0.09
CA TYR A 126 19.29 -5.31 0.05
C TYR A 126 19.96 -5.63 1.39
N PHE A 127 19.38 -5.18 2.50
CA PHE A 127 19.86 -5.47 3.85
C PHE A 127 19.88 -6.99 4.12
N LEU A 128 18.81 -7.68 3.73
CA LEU A 128 18.73 -9.14 3.84
C LEU A 128 19.77 -9.83 2.95
N TYR A 129 19.93 -9.37 1.70
CA TYR A 129 20.94 -9.88 0.77
C TYR A 129 22.37 -9.71 1.31
N VAL A 130 22.76 -8.53 1.78
CA VAL A 130 24.11 -8.29 2.33
C VAL A 130 24.40 -9.14 3.57
N ARG A 131 23.35 -9.48 4.34
CA ARG A 131 23.48 -10.22 5.60
C ARG A 131 23.55 -11.75 5.39
N PHE A 132 22.85 -12.28 4.39
CA PHE A 132 22.75 -13.72 4.14
C PHE A 132 23.42 -14.19 2.83
N GLY A 133 23.71 -13.28 1.91
CA GLY A 133 24.39 -13.53 0.63
C GLY A 133 25.91 -13.41 0.68
N ARG A 134 26.50 -13.20 1.88
CA ARG A 134 27.92 -13.50 2.14
C ARG A 134 28.02 -14.95 2.59
N ILE A 135 27.91 -15.86 1.64
CA ILE A 135 28.35 -17.26 1.77
C ILE A 135 29.46 -17.42 0.74
#